data_AF-A0A2G9GTV5-F1
#
_entry.id   AF-A0A2G9GTV5-F1
#
_cell.length_a   1.000
_cell.length_b   1.000
_cell.length_c   1.000
_cell.angle_alpha   90.00
_cell.angle_beta   90.00
_cell.angle_gamma   90.00
#
_symmetry.space_group_name_H-M   'P 1'
#
loop_
_entity.id
_entity.type
_entity.pdbx_description
1 polymer ?
#
loop_
_entity_poly.entity_id
_entity_poly.type
_entity_poly.pdbx_seq_one_letter_code
_entity_poly.pdbx_strand_id
1 'polypeptide(L)'
;MIEKRLLIYGGRGGGGPIMGDLWALKGLIEEENETPGWTQLKLPGQAPSPRCGHTIASGGPYLLLFGGHGTGGWLSRYDIYYNDCVVLDRVSVQWKRMPISNDPPAARAYHSMNCVGSRCLLFGGFDGKSTYGDLWWLVPEDDPIARRSKAPPLEVISDTNKTTGAKEGEREESAIAELQKRLEISTLISNHKHIMDEEEDKELIQLASRVSGEQDVSNMQAVQAVRDHWLKSAPQSITLKELSPLLHDYQRLITRHNIEKLGSSLEHVEFGFPGKDAFRFYHVKSASQLRLSDIPNLLAEYKELLASTSISQQIDSN
;
A
#
# COMPACT_ATOMS: atom_id res chain seq x y z
N MET A 1 9.01 -24.77 -0.60
CA MET A 1 8.30 -23.50 -0.33
C MET A 1 7.96 -22.81 -1.65
N ILE A 2 6.79 -22.17 -1.77
CA ILE A 2 6.36 -21.42 -2.96
C ILE A 2 6.93 -19.98 -2.98
N GLU A 3 7.42 -19.50 -1.84
CA GLU A 3 7.79 -18.10 -1.61
C GLU A 3 8.92 -17.57 -2.51
N LYS A 4 9.85 -18.43 -2.93
CA LYS A 4 11.01 -18.10 -3.77
C LYS A 4 10.79 -18.37 -5.27
N ARG A 5 9.53 -18.51 -5.71
CA ARG A 5 9.20 -18.93 -7.08
C ARG A 5 8.44 -17.83 -7.82
N LEU A 6 8.74 -17.68 -9.11
CA LEU A 6 7.87 -16.93 -10.00
C LEU A 6 6.64 -17.79 -10.30
N LEU A 7 5.45 -17.24 -10.05
CA LEU A 7 4.19 -17.90 -10.32
C LEU A 7 3.49 -17.27 -11.51
N ILE A 8 2.89 -18.10 -12.36
CA ILE A 8 2.02 -17.68 -13.45
C ILE A 8 0.73 -18.45 -13.34
N TYR A 9 -0.40 -17.74 -13.36
CA TYR A 9 -1.72 -18.35 -13.38
C TYR A 9 -2.47 -17.92 -14.65
N GLY A 10 -3.06 -18.89 -15.34
CA GLY A 10 -3.94 -18.65 -16.49
C GLY A 10 -3.25 -18.00 -17.69
N GLY A 11 -3.96 -17.08 -18.36
CA GLY A 11 -3.49 -16.45 -19.59
C GLY A 11 -4.08 -17.08 -20.86
N ARG A 12 -3.69 -16.56 -22.03
CA ARG A 12 -4.17 -17.01 -23.34
C ARG A 12 -2.98 -17.23 -24.27
N GLY A 13 -2.76 -18.48 -24.66
CA GLY A 13 -1.73 -18.84 -25.62
C GLY A 13 -2.27 -18.69 -27.04
N GLY A 14 -1.89 -17.62 -27.75
CA GLY A 14 -2.26 -17.41 -29.16
C GLY A 14 -3.74 -17.69 -29.48
N GLY A 15 -3.97 -18.53 -30.49
CA GLY A 15 -5.31 -19.00 -30.91
C GLY A 15 -5.94 -20.10 -30.03
N GLY A 16 -5.26 -20.52 -28.97
CA GLY A 16 -5.72 -21.55 -28.04
C GLY A 16 -6.75 -21.05 -27.01
N PRO A 17 -7.28 -21.97 -26.18
CA PRO A 17 -8.21 -21.62 -25.11
C PRO A 17 -7.53 -20.77 -24.04
N ILE A 18 -8.36 -20.04 -23.29
CA ILE A 18 -7.90 -19.39 -22.06
C ILE A 18 -7.57 -20.47 -21.03
N MET A 19 -6.40 -20.35 -20.41
CA MET A 19 -5.84 -21.31 -19.47
C MET A 19 -6.22 -20.94 -18.04
N GLY A 20 -6.20 -21.93 -17.14
CA GLY A 20 -6.50 -21.79 -15.72
C GLY A 20 -5.57 -22.63 -14.85
N ASP A 21 -4.39 -22.94 -15.36
CA ASP A 21 -3.35 -23.67 -14.65
C ASP A 21 -2.39 -22.72 -13.95
N LEU A 22 -1.75 -23.23 -12.89
CA LEU A 22 -0.73 -22.54 -12.12
C LEU A 22 0.64 -23.15 -12.45
N TRP A 23 1.58 -22.31 -12.85
CA TRP A 23 2.96 -22.69 -13.12
C TRP A 23 3.89 -21.99 -12.15
N ALA A 24 4.95 -22.68 -11.74
CA ALA A 24 6.00 -22.15 -10.90
C ALA A 24 7.37 -22.36 -11.54
N LEU A 25 8.15 -21.30 -11.63
CA LEU A 25 9.56 -21.36 -12.03
C LEU A 25 10.43 -21.37 -10.76
N LYS A 26 11.28 -22.39 -10.67
CA LYS A 26 12.31 -22.54 -9.61
C LYS A 26 13.68 -22.15 -10.14
N GLY A 27 14.70 -22.11 -9.27
CA GLY A 27 16.09 -21.90 -9.68
C GLY A 27 16.38 -20.48 -10.16
N LEU A 28 15.58 -19.50 -9.71
CA LEU A 28 15.80 -18.09 -10.01
C LEU A 28 16.80 -17.42 -9.06
N ILE A 29 17.03 -18.03 -7.90
CA ILE A 29 17.90 -17.50 -6.85
C ILE A 29 19.18 -18.32 -6.85
N GLU A 30 20.33 -17.64 -6.98
CA GLU A 30 21.66 -18.28 -7.10
C GLU A 30 21.97 -19.24 -5.94
N GLU A 31 21.47 -18.93 -4.74
CA GLU A 31 21.62 -19.76 -3.54
C GLU A 31 21.05 -21.19 -3.69
N GLU A 32 20.08 -21.39 -4.59
CA GLU A 32 19.42 -22.71 -4.75
C GLU A 32 20.29 -23.70 -5.52
N ASN A 33 21.31 -23.23 -6.27
CA ASN A 33 22.15 -24.06 -7.17
C ASN A 33 21.34 -25.03 -8.05
N GLU A 34 20.10 -24.64 -8.40
CA GLU A 34 19.15 -25.39 -9.21
C GLU A 34 19.07 -24.77 -10.61
N THR A 35 18.96 -25.59 -11.65
CA THR A 35 18.70 -25.08 -13.00
C THR A 35 17.27 -24.53 -13.11
N PRO A 36 17.07 -23.36 -13.74
CA PRO A 36 15.73 -22.81 -13.91
C PRO A 36 14.79 -23.79 -14.60
N GLY A 37 13.66 -24.10 -13.94
CA GLY A 37 12.73 -25.11 -14.42
C GLY A 37 11.27 -24.79 -14.09
N TRP A 38 10.41 -24.89 -15.09
CA TRP A 38 8.96 -24.74 -14.95
C TRP A 38 8.32 -26.02 -14.44
N THR A 39 7.44 -25.91 -13.44
CA THR A 39 6.62 -27.02 -12.94
C THR A 39 5.17 -26.55 -12.81
N GLN A 40 4.24 -27.31 -13.39
CA GLN A 40 2.82 -27.08 -13.19
C GLN A 40 2.42 -27.52 -11.77
N LEU A 41 1.78 -26.62 -11.02
CA LEU A 41 1.29 -26.86 -9.66
C LEU A 41 -0.20 -27.17 -9.69
N LYS A 42 -0.59 -28.25 -9.00
CA LYS A 42 -2.00 -28.59 -8.74
C LYS A 42 -2.25 -28.43 -7.25
N LEU A 43 -2.84 -27.30 -6.88
CA LEU A 43 -3.09 -26.95 -5.49
C LEU A 43 -4.54 -27.24 -5.10
N PRO A 44 -4.81 -27.68 -3.86
CA PRO A 44 -6.17 -27.91 -3.39
C PRO A 44 -6.94 -26.59 -3.20
N GLY A 45 -8.24 -26.71 -2.98
CA GLY A 45 -9.13 -25.59 -2.66
C GLY A 45 -9.89 -25.03 -3.87
N GLN A 46 -10.42 -23.83 -3.72
CA GLN A 46 -11.30 -23.19 -4.70
C GLN A 46 -10.48 -22.35 -5.70
N ALA A 47 -9.84 -23.04 -6.64
CA ALA A 47 -9.07 -22.38 -7.70
C ALA A 47 -9.96 -21.45 -8.56
N PRO A 48 -9.41 -20.36 -9.13
CA PRO A 48 -10.15 -19.53 -10.05
C PRO A 48 -10.53 -20.31 -11.33
N SER A 49 -11.51 -19.81 -12.06
CA SER A 49 -11.80 -20.30 -13.42
C SER A 49 -10.71 -19.85 -14.41
N PRO A 50 -10.52 -20.57 -15.54
CA PRO A 50 -9.61 -20.13 -16.61
C PRO A 50 -9.89 -18.68 -17.03
N ARG A 51 -8.86 -17.84 -16.97
CA ARG A 51 -8.98 -16.39 -17.19
C ARG A 51 -7.67 -15.73 -17.64
N CYS A 52 -7.80 -14.63 -18.37
CA CYS A 52 -6.71 -13.70 -18.68
C CYS A 52 -7.12 -12.25 -18.35
N GLY A 53 -6.15 -11.32 -18.37
CA GLY A 53 -6.39 -9.92 -18.02
C GLY A 53 -6.81 -9.68 -16.57
N HIS A 54 -6.52 -10.62 -15.67
CA HIS A 54 -6.68 -10.45 -14.22
C HIS A 54 -5.43 -9.80 -13.63
N THR A 55 -5.53 -9.28 -12.40
CA THR A 55 -4.34 -8.88 -11.62
C THR A 55 -4.15 -9.83 -10.45
N ILE A 56 -2.88 -10.14 -10.14
CA ILE A 56 -2.48 -10.78 -8.88
C ILE A 56 -1.62 -9.79 -8.10
N ALA A 57 -2.05 -9.44 -6.89
CA ALA A 57 -1.33 -8.55 -5.99
C ALA A 57 -0.84 -9.32 -4.75
N SER A 58 0.40 -9.05 -4.33
CA SER A 58 1.00 -9.67 -3.15
C SER A 58 0.62 -8.90 -1.89
N GLY A 59 -0.08 -9.53 -0.96
CA GLY A 59 -0.43 -8.97 0.36
C GLY A 59 0.18 -9.82 1.47
N GLY A 60 1.51 -9.79 1.61
CA GLY A 60 2.22 -10.63 2.56
C GLY A 60 2.18 -12.11 2.15
N PRO A 61 1.86 -13.09 3.02
CA PRO A 61 1.89 -14.52 2.69
C PRO A 61 0.82 -14.95 1.68
N TYR A 62 -0.07 -14.04 1.28
CA TYR A 62 -1.19 -14.31 0.39
C TYR A 62 -1.01 -13.60 -0.95
N LEU A 63 -1.38 -14.26 -2.03
CA LEU A 63 -1.52 -13.63 -3.35
C LEU A 63 -3.00 -13.49 -3.68
N LEU A 64 -3.46 -12.25 -3.81
CA LEU A 64 -4.85 -11.93 -4.15
C LEU A 64 -4.99 -11.80 -5.67
N LEU A 65 -5.79 -12.66 -6.27
CA LEU A 65 -6.28 -12.54 -7.63
C LEU A 65 -7.63 -11.82 -7.64
N PHE A 66 -7.77 -10.82 -8.51
CA PHE A 66 -9.04 -10.16 -8.78
C PHE A 66 -9.37 -10.12 -10.27
N GLY A 67 -10.65 -10.40 -10.57
CA GLY A 67 -11.26 -10.22 -11.89
C GLY A 67 -10.64 -11.03 -13.03
N GLY A 68 -10.55 -10.40 -14.20
CA GLY A 68 -10.16 -11.03 -15.47
C GLY A 68 -11.37 -11.46 -16.30
N HIS A 69 -11.10 -12.07 -17.45
CA HIS A 69 -12.14 -12.64 -18.30
C HIS A 69 -11.76 -14.03 -18.81
N GLY A 70 -12.78 -14.86 -18.98
CA GLY A 70 -12.71 -16.18 -19.60
C GLY A 70 -13.59 -16.23 -20.85
N THR A 71 -13.61 -17.38 -21.53
CA THR A 71 -14.49 -17.59 -22.67
C THR A 71 -15.87 -18.04 -22.18
N GLY A 72 -16.94 -17.61 -22.85
CA GLY A 72 -18.30 -18.06 -22.54
C GLY A 72 -18.61 -19.53 -22.89
N GLY A 73 -17.60 -20.30 -23.30
CA GLY A 73 -17.75 -21.67 -23.79
C GLY A 73 -18.35 -21.74 -25.19
N TRP A 74 -18.66 -22.96 -25.65
CA TRP A 74 -19.14 -23.21 -27.02
C TRP A 74 -20.50 -22.55 -27.33
N LEU A 75 -21.32 -22.30 -26.31
CA LEU A 75 -22.67 -21.76 -26.46
C LEU A 75 -22.74 -20.23 -26.41
N SER A 76 -21.66 -19.54 -26.04
CA SER A 76 -21.62 -18.08 -25.98
C SER A 76 -20.46 -17.55 -26.82
N ARG A 77 -20.78 -16.59 -27.70
CA ARG A 77 -19.76 -15.85 -28.46
C ARG A 77 -19.13 -14.72 -27.66
N TYR A 78 -19.61 -14.47 -26.44
CA TYR A 78 -19.16 -13.37 -25.59
C TYR A 78 -18.26 -13.90 -24.47
N ASP A 79 -17.24 -13.12 -24.17
CA ASP A 79 -16.38 -13.34 -23.01
C ASP A 79 -17.16 -13.14 -21.71
N ILE A 80 -16.79 -13.92 -20.69
CA ILE A 80 -17.33 -13.80 -19.34
C ILE A 80 -16.29 -13.05 -18.50
N TYR A 81 -16.69 -11.90 -17.96
CA TYR A 81 -15.86 -11.12 -17.06
C TYR A 81 -16.15 -11.52 -15.61
N TYR A 82 -15.14 -11.41 -14.75
CA TYR A 82 -15.22 -11.77 -13.34
C TYR A 82 -14.94 -10.55 -12.43
N ASN A 83 -15.46 -10.60 -11.21
CA ASN A 83 -15.18 -9.67 -10.09
C ASN A 83 -15.00 -10.43 -8.76
N ASP A 84 -14.63 -11.71 -8.82
CA ASP A 84 -14.32 -12.51 -7.64
C ASP A 84 -12.91 -12.17 -7.12
N CYS A 85 -12.78 -12.25 -5.79
CA CYS A 85 -11.51 -12.20 -5.08
C CYS A 85 -11.11 -13.63 -4.67
N VAL A 86 -10.02 -14.13 -5.24
CA VAL A 86 -9.48 -15.46 -4.93
C VAL A 86 -8.06 -15.31 -4.39
N VAL A 87 -7.78 -15.95 -3.26
CA VAL A 87 -6.47 -15.90 -2.62
C VAL A 87 -5.74 -17.23 -2.79
N LEU A 88 -4.48 -17.15 -3.20
CA LEU A 88 -3.52 -18.22 -2.99
C LEU A 88 -2.84 -18.01 -1.63
N ASP A 89 -3.14 -18.87 -0.68
CA ASP A 89 -2.45 -18.92 0.61
C ASP A 89 -1.14 -19.69 0.43
N ARG A 90 0.00 -19.00 0.56
CA ARG A 90 1.32 -19.61 0.37
C ARG A 90 1.81 -20.40 1.58
N VAL A 91 1.20 -20.19 2.75
CA VAL A 91 1.50 -20.93 3.99
C VAL A 91 0.83 -22.29 3.93
N SER A 92 -0.49 -22.32 3.69
CA SER A 92 -1.24 -23.57 3.59
C SER A 92 -1.31 -24.16 2.17
N VAL A 93 -0.68 -23.48 1.21
CA VAL A 93 -0.47 -23.95 -0.18
C VAL A 93 -1.79 -24.36 -0.85
N GLN A 94 -2.81 -23.52 -0.71
CA GLN A 94 -4.16 -23.78 -1.22
C GLN A 94 -4.88 -22.52 -1.70
N TRP A 95 -5.84 -22.72 -2.59
CA TRP A 95 -6.73 -21.65 -3.07
C TRP A 95 -7.92 -21.47 -2.14
N LYS A 96 -8.25 -20.22 -1.82
CA LYS A 96 -9.39 -19.83 -0.99
C LYS A 96 -10.17 -18.71 -1.67
N ARG A 97 -11.49 -18.73 -1.59
CA ARG A 97 -12.30 -17.55 -1.93
C ARG A 97 -12.28 -16.58 -0.77
N MET A 98 -12.06 -15.31 -1.06
CA MET A 98 -12.11 -14.25 -0.06
C MET A 98 -13.57 -13.86 0.20
N PRO A 99 -14.02 -13.83 1.46
CA PRO A 99 -15.34 -13.33 1.79
C PRO A 99 -15.39 -11.81 1.58
N ILE A 100 -16.31 -11.35 0.74
CA ILE A 100 -16.58 -9.92 0.50
C ILE A 100 -17.94 -9.59 1.12
N SER A 101 -18.00 -8.63 2.05
CA SER A 101 -19.22 -8.33 2.81
C SER A 101 -20.20 -7.41 2.07
N ASN A 102 -19.81 -6.83 0.93
CA ASN A 102 -20.65 -5.92 0.15
C ASN A 102 -20.58 -6.19 -1.36
N ASP A 103 -21.35 -5.41 -2.13
CA ASP A 103 -21.32 -5.49 -3.58
C ASP A 103 -19.93 -5.09 -4.13
N PRO A 104 -19.24 -5.99 -4.84
CA PRO A 104 -17.96 -5.69 -5.45
C PRO A 104 -18.13 -4.75 -6.67
N PRO A 105 -17.03 -4.14 -7.14
CA PRO A 105 -17.03 -3.46 -8.43
C PRO A 105 -17.52 -4.38 -9.56
N ALA A 106 -18.00 -3.76 -10.64
CA ALA A 106 -18.45 -4.50 -11.82
C ALA A 106 -17.35 -5.45 -12.34
N ALA A 107 -17.78 -6.61 -12.84
CA ALA A 107 -16.91 -7.60 -13.47
C ALA A 107 -16.04 -6.97 -14.55
N ARG A 108 -14.71 -7.18 -14.47
CA ARG A 108 -13.74 -6.44 -15.28
C ARG A 108 -12.43 -7.18 -15.49
N ALA A 109 -11.80 -6.92 -16.62
CA ALA A 109 -10.43 -7.34 -16.96
C ALA A 109 -9.57 -6.13 -17.31
N TYR A 110 -8.27 -6.34 -17.48
CA TYR A 110 -7.28 -5.32 -17.88
C TYR A 110 -7.19 -4.12 -16.93
N HIS A 111 -7.55 -4.33 -15.66
CA HIS A 111 -7.39 -3.35 -14.59
C HIS A 111 -6.01 -3.48 -13.95
N SER A 112 -5.65 -2.51 -13.11
CA SER A 112 -4.47 -2.57 -12.25
C SER A 112 -4.90 -2.64 -10.79
N MET A 113 -4.26 -3.51 -10.02
CA MET A 113 -4.48 -3.61 -8.57
C MET A 113 -3.16 -3.80 -7.83
N ASN A 114 -2.96 -3.04 -6.74
CA ASN A 114 -1.76 -3.14 -5.90
C ASN A 114 -2.15 -3.17 -4.43
N CYS A 115 -1.44 -3.97 -3.63
CA CYS A 115 -1.66 -4.04 -2.19
C CYS A 115 -0.59 -3.25 -1.43
N VAL A 116 -1.04 -2.48 -0.44
CA VAL A 116 -0.23 -1.70 0.50
C VAL A 116 -0.65 -2.15 1.90
N GLY A 117 0.20 -2.96 2.55
CA GLY A 117 -0.17 -3.65 3.79
C GLY A 117 -1.34 -4.61 3.55
N SER A 118 -2.40 -4.46 4.34
CA SER A 118 -3.66 -5.24 4.24
C SER A 118 -4.70 -4.62 3.30
N ARG A 119 -4.38 -3.50 2.65
CA ARG A 119 -5.30 -2.75 1.77
C ARG A 119 -4.90 -2.96 0.32
N CYS A 120 -5.85 -3.04 -0.59
CA CYS A 120 -5.54 -3.09 -2.02
C CYS A 120 -6.31 -2.02 -2.79
N LEU A 121 -5.61 -1.33 -3.68
CA LEU A 121 -6.16 -0.29 -4.53
C LEU A 121 -6.35 -0.84 -5.93
N LEU A 122 -7.59 -0.79 -6.42
CA LEU A 122 -8.01 -1.20 -7.77
C LEU A 122 -8.32 0.04 -8.60
N PHE A 123 -7.80 0.09 -9.83
CA PHE A 123 -8.07 1.15 -10.78
C PHE A 123 -8.47 0.60 -12.16
N GLY A 124 -9.54 1.17 -12.70
CA GLY A 124 -9.96 1.02 -14.08
C GLY A 124 -10.38 -0.40 -14.48
N GLY A 125 -10.16 -0.75 -15.75
CA GLY A 125 -10.52 -2.03 -16.37
C GLY A 125 -11.61 -1.91 -17.44
N PHE A 126 -12.05 -3.05 -17.97
CA PHE A 126 -13.03 -3.14 -19.06
C PHE A 126 -13.90 -4.39 -18.87
N ASP A 127 -15.19 -4.31 -19.16
CA ASP A 127 -16.18 -5.41 -19.01
C ASP A 127 -16.70 -5.98 -20.33
N GLY A 128 -16.07 -5.64 -21.47
CA GLY A 128 -16.58 -6.01 -22.79
C GLY A 128 -17.45 -4.95 -23.44
N LYS A 129 -17.88 -3.93 -22.69
CA LYS A 129 -18.75 -2.84 -23.17
C LYS A 129 -18.20 -1.45 -22.86
N SER A 130 -17.68 -1.23 -21.65
CA SER A 130 -17.27 0.08 -21.16
C SER A 130 -15.93 0.01 -20.43
N THR A 131 -15.10 1.02 -20.67
CA THR A 131 -13.84 1.20 -19.94
C THR A 131 -14.12 1.98 -18.66
N TYR A 132 -13.62 1.47 -17.54
CA TYR A 132 -13.73 2.10 -16.24
C TYR A 132 -12.53 3.01 -15.98
N GLY A 133 -12.79 4.18 -15.40
CA GLY A 133 -11.80 5.09 -14.82
C GLY A 133 -12.03 5.30 -13.32
N ASP A 134 -12.72 4.36 -12.67
CA ASP A 134 -13.06 4.40 -11.26
C ASP A 134 -11.93 3.82 -10.38
N LEU A 135 -11.99 4.14 -9.09
CA LEU A 135 -11.00 3.76 -8.11
C LEU A 135 -11.67 3.12 -6.90
N TRP A 136 -11.17 1.97 -6.47
CA TRP A 136 -11.74 1.19 -5.39
C TRP A 136 -10.68 0.75 -4.40
N TRP A 137 -10.98 0.89 -3.12
CA TRP A 137 -10.22 0.26 -2.05
C TRP A 137 -10.86 -1.09 -1.71
N LEU A 138 -10.06 -2.15 -1.62
CA LEU A 138 -10.40 -3.39 -0.95
C LEU A 138 -9.68 -3.38 0.40
N VAL A 139 -10.44 -3.43 1.49
CA VAL A 139 -9.91 -3.28 2.85
C VAL A 139 -10.58 -4.26 3.81
N PRO A 140 -9.92 -4.60 4.93
CA PRO A 140 -10.58 -5.30 6.04
C PRO A 140 -11.83 -4.54 6.48
N GLU A 141 -12.85 -5.25 6.93
CA GLU A 141 -14.12 -4.65 7.35
C GLU A 141 -13.98 -3.63 8.48
N ASP A 142 -13.02 -3.85 9.38
CA ASP A 142 -12.70 -2.97 10.49
C ASP A 142 -11.81 -1.78 10.11
N ASP A 143 -11.29 -1.74 8.87
CA ASP A 143 -10.38 -0.70 8.43
C ASP A 143 -11.04 0.69 8.49
N PRO A 144 -10.33 1.75 8.94
CA PRO A 144 -10.85 3.10 8.95
C PRO A 144 -11.38 3.59 7.60
N ILE A 145 -10.85 3.09 6.46
CA ILE A 145 -11.36 3.36 5.10
C ILE A 145 -12.77 2.80 4.93
N ALA A 146 -13.00 1.58 5.40
CA ALA A 146 -14.30 0.90 5.34
C ALA A 146 -15.37 1.61 6.20
N ARG A 147 -14.94 2.23 7.31
CA ARG A 147 -15.79 3.00 8.22
C ARG A 147 -15.99 4.47 7.78
N ARG A 148 -15.39 4.92 6.66
CA ARG A 148 -15.61 6.29 6.13
C ARG A 148 -17.08 6.48 5.77
N SER A 149 -17.74 7.42 6.45
CA SER A 149 -19.13 7.77 6.19
C SER A 149 -19.29 8.34 4.77
N LYS A 150 -20.45 8.10 4.15
CA LYS A 150 -20.86 8.72 2.86
C LYS A 150 -21.16 10.23 3.00
N ALA A 151 -20.99 10.80 4.18
CA ALA A 151 -21.35 12.19 4.47
C ALA A 151 -20.19 13.14 4.16
N PRO A 152 -20.46 14.34 3.62
CA PRO A 152 -19.43 15.36 3.46
C PRO A 152 -18.83 15.72 4.83
N PRO A 153 -17.57 16.19 4.89
CA PRO A 153 -16.98 16.66 6.14
C PRO A 153 -17.87 17.73 6.74
N LEU A 154 -18.32 17.53 7.98
CA LEU A 154 -18.99 18.59 8.73
C LEU A 154 -18.02 19.77 8.85
N GLU A 155 -18.46 20.93 8.37
CA GLU A 155 -17.77 22.19 8.57
C GLU A 155 -17.54 22.43 10.07
N VAL A 156 -16.30 22.85 10.37
CA VAL A 156 -15.86 23.67 11.51
C VAL A 156 -16.83 23.71 12.71
N ILE A 157 -16.48 23.02 13.79
CA ILE A 157 -16.95 23.43 15.11
C ILE A 157 -15.78 24.07 15.85
N SER A 158 -15.99 25.36 16.09
CA SER A 158 -15.16 26.35 16.72
C SER A 158 -14.75 26.00 18.15
N ASP A 159 -13.58 26.50 18.52
CA ASP A 159 -13.03 26.58 19.86
C ASP A 159 -14.08 26.91 20.93
N THR A 160 -14.15 26.07 21.95
CA THR A 160 -14.59 26.53 23.28
C THR A 160 -13.72 25.89 24.36
N ASN A 161 -12.88 26.74 24.94
CA ASN A 161 -12.15 26.52 26.18
C ASN A 161 -13.06 25.98 27.29
N LYS A 162 -12.65 24.89 27.94
CA LYS A 162 -12.97 24.63 29.35
C LYS A 162 -11.76 24.03 30.06
N THR A 163 -11.13 24.91 30.83
CA THR A 163 -10.20 24.63 31.92
C THR A 163 -10.95 23.97 33.08
N THR A 164 -10.51 22.78 33.50
CA THR A 164 -10.65 22.32 34.90
C THR A 164 -9.45 21.46 35.23
N GLY A 165 -8.61 21.93 36.16
CA GLY A 165 -7.45 21.18 36.64
C GLY A 165 -7.81 20.12 37.68
N ALA A 166 -6.98 19.09 37.77
CA ALA A 166 -6.46 18.53 39.04
C ALA A 166 -5.53 17.32 38.78
N LYS A 167 -4.30 17.48 39.28
CA LYS A 167 -3.39 16.47 39.88
C LYS A 167 -2.64 15.48 38.98
N GLU A 168 -1.37 15.81 38.79
CA GLU A 168 -0.23 14.90 38.59
C GLU A 168 -0.18 13.78 39.64
N GLY A 169 0.19 12.58 39.17
CA GLY A 169 0.64 11.47 40.03
C GLY A 169 0.49 10.11 39.35
N GLU A 170 1.56 9.67 38.67
CA GLU A 170 1.89 8.26 38.35
C GLU A 170 1.06 7.49 37.30
N ARG A 171 1.41 7.70 36.03
CA ARG A 171 1.97 6.70 35.08
C ARG A 171 1.78 7.26 33.67
N GLU A 172 2.85 7.77 33.08
CA GLU A 172 2.93 8.08 31.66
C GLU A 172 2.84 6.78 30.85
N GLU A 173 1.63 6.26 30.66
CA GLU A 173 1.35 5.53 29.42
C GLU A 173 1.51 6.58 28.31
N SER A 174 2.65 6.48 27.61
CA SER A 174 3.03 7.35 26.50
C SER A 174 1.80 7.69 25.67
N ALA A 175 1.54 8.98 25.44
CA ALA A 175 0.43 9.43 24.60
C ALA A 175 0.39 8.71 23.24
N ILE A 176 1.54 8.17 22.81
CA ILE A 176 1.73 7.31 21.65
C ILE A 176 1.06 5.94 21.84
N ALA A 177 1.13 5.28 22.99
CA ALA A 177 0.45 4.01 23.26
C ALA A 177 -1.09 4.17 23.25
N GLU A 178 -1.60 5.27 23.78
CA GLU A 178 -3.03 5.62 23.74
C GLU A 178 -3.46 5.98 22.30
N LEU A 179 -2.63 6.68 21.52
CA LEU A 179 -2.87 6.97 20.10
C LEU A 179 -2.82 5.71 19.23
N GLN A 180 -1.82 4.85 19.44
CA GLN A 180 -1.63 3.57 18.75
C GLN A 180 -2.79 2.62 19.00
N LYS A 181 -3.29 2.59 20.23
CA LYS A 181 -4.48 1.82 20.61
C LYS A 181 -5.76 2.37 19.99
N ARG A 182 -5.89 3.70 19.89
CA ARG A 182 -7.06 4.35 19.26
C ARG A 182 -7.06 4.30 17.74
N LEU A 183 -5.89 4.22 17.13
CA LEU A 183 -5.71 4.16 15.68
C LEU A 183 -5.45 2.73 15.16
N GLU A 184 -5.36 1.75 16.06
CA GLU A 184 -5.01 0.35 15.76
C GLU A 184 -3.70 0.21 14.95
N ILE A 185 -2.75 1.14 15.15
CA ILE A 185 -1.46 1.15 14.45
C ILE A 185 -0.51 0.24 15.22
N SER A 186 -0.49 -1.04 14.86
CA SER A 186 0.60 -1.95 15.27
C SER A 186 1.81 -1.66 14.40
N THR A 187 2.84 -1.03 14.97
CA THR A 187 4.06 -0.64 14.25
C THR A 187 4.87 -1.87 13.85
N LEU A 188 5.08 -2.02 12.55
CA LEU A 188 6.15 -2.83 11.99
C LEU A 188 6.83 -2.08 10.86
N ILE A 189 8.08 -1.70 11.11
CA ILE A 189 9.08 -1.54 10.07
C ILE A 189 9.61 -2.96 9.84
N SER A 190 8.95 -3.72 8.95
CA SER A 190 9.38 -5.08 8.66
C SER A 190 10.77 -5.08 8.02
N ASN A 191 11.71 -5.83 8.61
CA ASN A 191 12.98 -6.30 8.04
C ASN A 191 13.53 -5.46 6.91
N HIS A 192 14.41 -4.49 7.22
CA HIS A 192 15.36 -3.82 6.33
C HIS A 192 15.08 -3.99 4.82
N LYS A 193 13.86 -3.62 4.38
CA LYS A 193 13.65 -3.37 2.96
C LYS A 193 14.30 -2.03 2.77
N HIS A 194 15.49 -2.08 2.19
CA HIS A 194 16.30 -0.97 1.71
C HIS A 194 15.46 0.30 1.67
N ILE A 195 15.55 1.09 2.75
CA ILE A 195 14.92 2.41 2.74
C ILE A 195 15.67 3.14 1.67
N MET A 196 15.00 3.37 0.54
CA MET A 196 15.61 3.97 -0.63
C MET A 196 16.31 5.25 -0.19
N ASP A 197 17.64 5.22 -0.32
CA ASP A 197 18.47 6.30 0.14
C ASP A 197 18.15 7.58 -0.65
N GLU A 198 18.45 8.74 -0.07
CA GLU A 198 18.21 10.03 -0.70
C GLU A 198 18.90 10.13 -2.07
N GLU A 199 20.03 9.43 -2.24
CA GLU A 199 20.79 9.34 -3.49
C GLU A 199 20.17 8.38 -4.54
N GLU A 200 19.35 7.43 -4.13
CA GLU A 200 18.67 6.47 -5.01
C GLU A 200 17.28 6.96 -5.47
N ASP A 201 16.71 7.93 -4.76
CA ASP A 201 15.39 8.51 -5.00
C ASP A 201 15.40 9.50 -6.19
N LYS A 202 15.25 8.96 -7.40
CA LYS A 202 15.25 9.76 -8.64
C LYS A 202 14.17 10.84 -8.67
N GLU A 203 13.01 10.60 -8.08
CA GLU A 203 11.92 11.59 -8.05
C GLU A 203 12.27 12.76 -7.12
N LEU A 204 12.87 12.46 -5.96
CA LEU A 204 13.38 13.48 -5.03
C LEU A 204 14.48 14.33 -5.66
N ILE A 205 15.48 13.71 -6.31
CA ILE A 205 16.59 14.44 -6.95
C ILE A 205 16.09 15.32 -8.10
N GLN A 206 15.14 14.82 -8.90
CA GLN A 206 14.55 15.61 -9.98
C GLN A 206 13.68 16.76 -9.46
N LEU A 207 13.04 16.60 -8.29
CA LEU A 207 12.34 17.70 -7.63
C LEU A 207 13.35 18.70 -7.04
N ALA A 208 14.43 18.22 -6.45
CA ALA A 208 15.48 19.01 -5.83
C ALA A 208 16.19 19.93 -6.81
N SER A 209 16.59 19.41 -7.96
CA SER A 209 17.13 20.21 -9.07
C SER A 209 16.16 21.31 -9.55
N ARG A 210 14.85 21.03 -9.57
CA ARG A 210 13.82 22.02 -9.96
C ARG A 210 13.61 23.11 -8.92
N VAL A 211 13.66 22.76 -7.63
CA VAL A 211 13.49 23.70 -6.52
C VAL A 211 14.74 24.54 -6.28
N SER A 212 15.94 23.95 -6.45
CA SER A 212 17.22 24.63 -6.24
C SER A 212 17.62 25.56 -7.38
N GLY A 213 17.14 25.35 -8.61
CA GLY A 213 17.37 26.24 -9.76
C GLY A 213 18.83 26.31 -10.28
N GLU A 214 19.77 25.63 -9.62
CA GLU A 214 21.21 25.68 -9.89
C GLU A 214 21.74 24.32 -10.35
N GLN A 215 22.61 24.31 -11.36
CA GLN A 215 23.14 23.07 -11.98
C GLN A 215 24.34 22.46 -11.25
N ASP A 216 24.94 23.15 -10.27
CA ASP A 216 26.23 22.78 -9.64
C ASP A 216 26.14 22.45 -8.13
N VAL A 217 24.93 22.18 -7.60
CA VAL A 217 24.71 21.93 -6.17
C VAL A 217 24.83 20.43 -5.87
N SER A 218 25.49 20.06 -4.76
CA SER A 218 25.57 18.66 -4.33
C SER A 218 24.17 18.08 -4.04
N ASN A 219 23.95 16.80 -4.32
CA ASN A 219 22.64 16.13 -4.11
C ASN A 219 22.09 16.38 -2.69
N MET A 220 22.96 16.35 -1.68
CA MET A 220 22.58 16.59 -0.28
C MET A 220 22.07 18.01 -0.04
N GLN A 221 22.72 19.03 -0.62
CA GLN A 221 22.25 20.43 -0.51
C GLN A 221 20.95 20.65 -1.28
N ALA A 222 20.78 20.00 -2.42
CA ALA A 222 19.56 20.09 -3.21
C ALA A 222 18.38 19.44 -2.46
N VAL A 223 18.59 18.28 -1.83
CA VAL A 223 17.58 17.63 -0.96
C VAL A 223 17.23 18.53 0.22
N GLN A 224 18.22 19.17 0.86
CA GLN A 224 17.96 20.13 1.93
C GLN A 224 17.12 21.32 1.47
N ALA A 225 17.35 21.85 0.27
CA ALA A 225 16.53 22.92 -0.29
C ALA A 225 15.06 22.51 -0.48
N VAL A 226 14.79 21.25 -0.85
CA VAL A 226 13.42 20.70 -0.93
C VAL A 226 12.79 20.56 0.45
N ARG A 227 13.55 20.08 1.44
CA ARG A 227 13.09 20.00 2.83
C ARG A 227 12.71 21.38 3.36
N ASP A 228 13.54 22.39 3.12
CA ASP A 228 13.30 23.78 3.50
C ASP A 228 12.07 24.36 2.77
N HIS A 229 11.87 23.99 1.50
CA HIS A 229 10.68 24.33 0.75
C HIS A 229 9.42 23.75 1.41
N TRP A 230 9.37 22.45 1.69
CA TRP A 230 8.23 21.82 2.35
C TRP A 230 7.97 22.36 3.76
N LEU A 231 9.03 22.74 4.48
CA LEU A 231 8.95 23.34 5.81
C LEU A 231 8.21 24.70 5.78
N LYS A 232 8.40 25.47 4.71
CA LYS A 232 7.77 26.79 4.50
C LYS A 232 6.45 26.72 3.73
N SER A 233 6.19 25.63 3.02
CA SER A 233 4.96 25.43 2.23
C SER A 233 3.71 25.28 3.08
N ALA A 234 2.60 25.76 2.54
CA ALA A 234 1.25 25.53 3.05
C ALA A 234 0.70 24.21 2.47
N PRO A 235 -0.20 23.50 3.16
CA PRO A 235 -0.76 22.24 2.66
C PRO A 235 -1.42 22.37 1.28
N GLN A 236 -2.03 23.52 0.98
CA GLN A 236 -2.70 23.78 -0.29
C GLN A 236 -1.73 24.08 -1.44
N SER A 237 -0.46 24.40 -1.14
CA SER A 237 0.57 24.67 -2.15
C SER A 237 1.34 23.41 -2.57
N ILE A 238 1.21 22.30 -1.83
CA ILE A 238 1.84 21.03 -2.20
C ILE A 238 1.13 20.43 -3.42
N THR A 239 1.88 20.26 -4.49
CA THR A 239 1.34 19.67 -5.71
C THR A 239 1.31 18.14 -5.62
N LEU A 240 0.46 17.49 -6.41
CA LEU A 240 0.41 16.02 -6.48
C LEU A 240 1.78 15.40 -6.86
N LYS A 241 2.60 16.15 -7.61
CA LYS A 241 3.95 15.73 -8.04
C LYS A 241 4.98 15.76 -6.91
N GLU A 242 4.74 16.56 -5.87
CA GLU A 242 5.60 16.64 -4.69
C GLU A 242 5.23 15.61 -3.63
N LEU A 243 4.00 15.08 -3.68
CA LEU A 243 3.47 14.20 -2.64
C LEU A 243 4.24 12.88 -2.52
N SER A 244 4.65 12.28 -3.65
CA SER A 244 5.44 11.04 -3.66
C SER A 244 6.82 11.25 -3.01
N PRO A 245 7.66 12.21 -3.47
CA PRO A 245 8.92 12.54 -2.81
C PRO A 245 8.78 12.93 -1.32
N LEU A 246 7.75 13.71 -0.97
CA LEU A 246 7.49 14.11 0.42
C LEU A 246 7.19 12.89 1.31
N LEU A 247 6.39 11.94 0.83
CA LEU A 247 6.05 10.73 1.58
C LEU A 247 7.26 9.81 1.77
N HIS A 248 8.10 9.67 0.73
CA HIS A 248 9.35 8.91 0.85
C HIS A 248 10.30 9.57 1.86
N ASP A 249 10.40 10.90 1.87
CA ASP A 249 11.29 11.59 2.81
C ASP A 249 10.77 11.55 4.25
N TYR A 250 9.47 11.73 4.44
CA TYR A 250 8.82 11.51 5.73
C TYR A 250 9.05 10.08 6.24
N GLN A 251 8.94 9.07 5.37
CA GLN A 251 9.23 7.68 5.73
C GLN A 251 10.69 7.48 6.18
N ARG A 252 11.66 8.12 5.52
CA ARG A 252 13.07 8.13 5.95
C ARG A 252 13.22 8.72 7.35
N LEU A 253 12.66 9.91 7.58
CA LEU A 253 12.77 10.63 8.86
C LEU A 253 12.15 9.86 10.02
N ILE A 254 10.91 9.37 9.86
CA ILE A 254 10.21 8.66 10.93
C ILE A 254 10.89 7.33 11.24
N THR A 255 11.49 6.68 10.25
CA THR A 255 12.24 5.44 10.48
C THR A 255 13.53 5.71 11.26
N ARG A 256 14.31 6.73 10.88
CA ARG A 256 15.51 7.15 11.63
C ARG A 256 15.16 7.50 13.08
N HIS A 257 14.14 8.34 13.27
CA HIS A 257 13.66 8.75 14.60
C HIS A 257 13.24 7.56 15.47
N ASN A 258 12.54 6.58 14.91
CA ASN A 258 12.09 5.41 15.67
C ASN A 258 13.21 4.39 15.93
N ILE A 259 14.15 4.21 15.00
CA ILE A 259 15.33 3.34 15.20
C ILE A 259 16.19 3.88 16.33
N GLU A 260 16.42 5.20 16.37
CA GLU A 260 17.17 5.88 17.44
C GLU A 260 16.50 5.71 18.80
N LYS A 261 15.16 5.64 18.84
CA LYS A 261 14.38 5.61 20.08
C LYS A 261 14.13 4.20 20.63
N LEU A 262 14.13 3.15 19.79
CA LEU A 262 13.56 1.84 20.17
C LEU A 262 14.57 0.75 20.54
N GLY A 263 15.87 0.86 20.27
CA GLY A 263 16.87 -0.12 20.72
C GLY A 263 16.46 -1.61 20.57
N SER A 264 16.67 -2.19 19.37
CA SER A 264 16.69 -3.65 19.11
C SER A 264 15.61 -4.58 19.71
N SER A 265 14.39 -4.12 19.99
CA SER A 265 13.29 -5.01 20.39
C SER A 265 12.10 -4.87 19.44
N LEU A 266 12.02 -5.73 18.43
CA LEU A 266 10.91 -5.79 17.49
C LEU A 266 10.36 -7.23 17.44
N GLU A 267 9.15 -7.41 17.98
CA GLU A 267 8.36 -8.63 17.80
C GLU A 267 7.56 -8.59 16.49
N HIS A 268 7.53 -9.71 15.79
CA HIS A 268 6.87 -9.89 14.49
C HIS A 268 5.34 -9.99 14.64
N VAL A 269 4.59 -9.11 13.97
CA VAL A 269 3.16 -9.27 13.69
C VAL A 269 2.96 -9.58 12.20
N GLU A 270 2.08 -10.53 11.87
CA GLU A 270 1.86 -10.98 10.50
C GLU A 270 1.11 -9.93 9.66
N PHE A 271 1.79 -9.32 8.68
CA PHE A 271 1.11 -8.63 7.59
C PHE A 271 0.55 -9.66 6.61
N GLY A 272 -0.77 -9.70 6.48
CA GLY A 272 -1.44 -10.52 5.48
C GLY A 272 -2.94 -10.29 5.48
N PHE A 273 -3.65 -11.01 4.62
CA PHE A 273 -5.09 -11.20 4.75
C PHE A 273 -5.30 -12.31 5.80
N PRO A 274 -5.53 -12.02 7.09
CA PRO A 274 -5.90 -13.07 8.03
C PRO A 274 -7.08 -13.83 7.44
N GLY A 275 -6.93 -15.13 7.23
CA GLY A 275 -7.88 -15.95 6.45
C GLY A 275 -9.30 -16.05 7.06
N LYS A 276 -9.62 -15.27 8.09
CA LYS A 276 -10.90 -15.21 8.79
C LYS A 276 -11.61 -13.85 8.68
N ASP A 277 -10.93 -12.80 8.25
CA ASP A 277 -11.51 -11.46 8.26
C ASP A 277 -12.27 -11.18 6.96
N ALA A 278 -13.46 -10.59 7.09
CA ALA A 278 -14.24 -10.16 5.95
C ALA A 278 -13.62 -8.89 5.34
N PHE A 279 -13.59 -8.84 4.01
CA PHE A 279 -13.12 -7.68 3.28
C PHE A 279 -14.29 -6.96 2.62
N ARG A 280 -14.12 -5.67 2.34
CA ARG A 280 -15.13 -4.90 1.62
C ARG A 280 -14.51 -3.92 0.65
N PHE A 281 -15.27 -3.65 -0.40
CA PHE A 281 -14.94 -2.65 -1.40
C PHE A 281 -15.48 -1.27 -1.00
N TYR A 282 -14.63 -0.26 -1.07
CA TYR A 282 -14.97 1.15 -0.87
C TYR A 282 -14.70 1.93 -2.16
N HIS A 283 -15.77 2.43 -2.78
CA HIS A 283 -15.70 3.22 -4.01
C HIS A 283 -15.21 4.64 -3.70
N VAL A 284 -14.08 5.02 -4.29
CA VAL A 284 -13.57 6.40 -4.26
C VAL A 284 -14.21 7.19 -5.41
N LYS A 285 -15.25 7.94 -5.08
CA LYS A 285 -16.03 8.74 -6.04
C LYS A 285 -15.46 10.14 -6.28
N SER A 286 -14.68 10.66 -5.34
CA SER A 286 -14.10 12.00 -5.40
C SER A 286 -12.68 12.00 -4.85
N ALA A 287 -11.81 12.85 -5.42
CA ALA A 287 -10.47 13.09 -4.90
C ALA A 287 -10.50 13.58 -3.44
N SER A 288 -11.57 14.21 -2.97
CA SER A 288 -11.73 14.60 -1.55
C SER A 288 -11.84 13.41 -0.59
N GLN A 289 -12.15 12.21 -1.10
CA GLN A 289 -12.17 10.98 -0.31
C GLN A 289 -10.77 10.32 -0.25
N LEU A 290 -9.86 10.72 -1.13
CA LEU A 290 -8.42 10.61 -0.91
C LEU A 290 -8.11 11.71 0.10
N ARG A 291 -7.62 11.37 1.30
CA ARG A 291 -7.41 12.35 2.37
C ARG A 291 -6.21 13.26 2.06
N LEU A 292 -6.29 14.07 1.01
CA LEU A 292 -5.42 15.23 0.80
C LEU A 292 -5.57 16.21 1.98
N SER A 293 -6.68 16.13 2.73
CA SER A 293 -6.89 16.80 4.01
C SER A 293 -5.99 16.31 5.15
N ASP A 294 -5.26 15.19 4.98
CA ASP A 294 -4.25 14.74 5.93
C ASP A 294 -2.87 15.35 5.63
N ILE A 295 -2.68 16.00 4.46
CA ILE A 295 -1.45 16.73 4.12
C ILE A 295 -1.10 17.77 5.20
N PRO A 296 -2.03 18.57 5.76
CA PRO A 296 -1.74 19.44 6.89
C PRO A 296 -1.16 18.71 8.11
N ASN A 297 -1.73 17.55 8.48
CA ASN A 297 -1.29 16.78 9.64
C ASN A 297 0.09 16.15 9.37
N LEU A 298 0.26 15.59 8.18
CA LEU A 298 1.54 15.03 7.74
C LEU A 298 2.64 16.09 7.70
N LEU A 299 2.36 17.26 7.11
CA LEU A 299 3.32 18.37 7.07
C LEU A 299 3.64 18.90 8.45
N ALA A 300 2.68 18.92 9.38
CA ALA A 300 2.93 19.33 10.77
C ALA A 300 3.92 18.38 11.45
N GLU A 301 3.65 17.07 11.41
CA GLU A 301 4.54 16.05 11.97
C GLU A 301 5.91 16.03 11.28
N TYR A 302 5.93 16.17 9.95
CA TYR A 302 7.16 16.26 9.16
C TYR A 302 8.05 17.44 9.61
N LYS A 303 7.45 18.61 9.90
CA LYS A 303 8.18 19.79 10.40
C LYS A 303 8.78 19.53 11.79
N GLU A 304 8.07 18.82 12.67
CA GLU A 304 8.58 18.43 13.99
C GLU A 304 9.76 17.46 13.88
N LEU A 305 9.66 16.45 13.01
CA LEU A 305 10.72 15.46 12.79
C LEU A 305 12.01 16.11 12.24
N LEU A 306 11.90 17.00 11.27
CA LEU A 306 13.06 17.74 10.76
C LEU A 306 13.71 18.61 11.85
N ALA A 307 12.91 19.32 12.65
CA ALA A 307 13.43 20.13 13.76
C ALA A 307 14.19 19.27 14.79
N SER A 308 13.70 18.07 15.09
CA SER A 308 14.37 17.14 16.01
C SER A 308 15.71 16.61 15.48
N THR A 309 15.82 16.41 14.17
CA THR A 309 17.03 15.89 13.50
C THR A 309 18.12 16.97 13.42
N SER A 310 17.74 18.24 13.25
CA SER A 310 18.71 19.36 13.28
C SER A 310 19.31 19.58 14.67
N ILE A 311 18.59 19.25 15.74
CA ILE A 311 19.06 19.39 17.13
C ILE A 311 20.04 18.27 17.49
N SER A 312 19.81 17.03 17.07
CA SER A 312 20.73 15.90 17.34
C SER A 312 22.09 16.08 16.67
N GLN A 313 22.13 16.54 15.41
CA GLN A 313 23.38 16.81 14.70
C GLN A 313 24.22 17.93 15.34
N GLN A 314 23.58 18.85 16.08
CA GLN A 314 24.24 19.96 16.78
C GLN A 314 24.83 19.56 18.15
N ILE A 315 24.37 18.44 18.71
CA ILE A 315 24.85 17.89 19.97
C ILE A 315 26.07 16.98 19.72
N ASP A 316 26.10 16.25 18.61
CA ASP A 316 27.22 15.36 18.24
C ASP A 316 28.45 16.10 17.67
N SER A 317 28.36 17.42 17.47
CA SER A 317 29.44 18.25 16.91
C SER A 317 30.10 19.21 17.92
N ASN A 318 29.81 19.05 19.22
CA ASN A 318 30.51 19.71 20.34
C ASN A 318 31.26 18.68 21.20
#